data_AF-A0A7T5R7J8-F1
#
_entry.id   AF-A0A7T5R7J8-F1
#
_cell.length_a   1.000
_cell.length_b   1.000
_cell.length_c   1.000
_cell.angle_alpha   90.00
_cell.angle_beta   90.00
_cell.angle_gamma   90.00
#
_symmetry.space_group_name_H-M   'P 1'
#
loop_
_entity.id
_entity.type
_entity.pdbx_description
1 polymer ?
#
loop_
_entity_poly.entity_id
_entity_poly.type
_entity_poly.pdbx_seq_one_letter_code
_entity_poly.pdbx_strand_id
1 'polypeptide(L)'
;MKRVIVLLLIFVLSFNVVYAAGGGGGGSSNIKSKSDSVQEAVVQELNASDTGEGLLCGDLATRTERVKCRLNLVEEEYEREYRLQYLPEECRALQGGEKGKCISTYKSVQTCWTHKETGEGVGCVMKQINFRGISEERRICNELNGDAKKECADKLKENIFTVIKFRFYNLEERAEEFLEEGKIAEEEVIVFIDAIEGKKVEFNSVSDIEGKKRIVMEVKDLWQEFLGKVQ
;
A
#
# COMPACT_ATOMS: atom_id res chain seq x y z
N MET A 1 -14.10 -4.97 27.89
CA MET A 1 -14.15 -4.06 26.72
C MET A 1 -13.92 -4.86 25.43
N LYS A 2 -14.95 -5.56 24.92
CA LYS A 2 -14.82 -6.60 23.86
C LYS A 2 -15.85 -6.44 22.71
N ARG A 3 -16.18 -5.21 22.28
CA ARG A 3 -17.27 -5.01 21.29
C ARG A 3 -16.95 -4.17 20.05
N VAL A 4 -15.69 -3.87 19.74
CA VAL A 4 -15.34 -3.06 18.55
C VAL A 4 -14.73 -3.87 17.39
N ILE A 5 -14.30 -5.13 17.62
CA ILE A 5 -13.49 -5.88 16.63
C ILE A 5 -14.32 -6.65 15.58
N VAL A 6 -15.64 -6.76 15.72
CA VAL A 6 -16.48 -7.63 14.86
C VAL A 6 -16.96 -6.94 13.57
N LEU A 7 -16.81 -5.62 13.44
CA LEU A 7 -17.35 -4.88 12.27
C LEU A 7 -16.51 -4.99 10.99
N LEU A 8 -15.29 -5.54 11.03
CA LEU A 8 -14.47 -5.74 9.83
C LEU A 8 -14.77 -7.05 9.08
N LEU A 9 -15.51 -7.99 9.68
CA LEU A 9 -15.72 -9.33 9.10
C LEU A 9 -17.08 -9.53 8.41
N ILE A 10 -18.08 -8.67 8.64
CA ILE A 10 -19.47 -8.96 8.19
C ILE A 10 -19.81 -8.34 6.81
N PHE A 11 -19.06 -7.37 6.28
CA PHE A 11 -19.56 -6.56 5.17
C PHE A 11 -19.15 -7.00 3.74
N VAL A 12 -18.45 -8.12 3.59
CA VAL A 12 -17.92 -8.58 2.29
C VAL A 12 -18.83 -9.62 1.58
N LEU A 13 -19.95 -10.03 2.19
CA LEU A 13 -20.80 -11.13 1.68
C LEU A 13 -22.08 -10.71 0.92
N SER A 14 -22.13 -9.54 0.28
CA SER A 14 -23.36 -9.10 -0.43
C SER A 14 -23.15 -8.56 -1.85
N PHE A 15 -22.18 -9.09 -2.59
CA PHE A 15 -22.14 -8.93 -4.05
C PHE A 15 -22.31 -10.29 -4.72
N ASN A 16 -23.50 -10.89 -4.59
CA ASN A 16 -23.98 -11.86 -5.56
C ASN A 16 -24.43 -11.06 -6.79
N VAL A 17 -23.55 -10.95 -7.79
CA VAL A 17 -23.91 -10.37 -9.09
C VAL A 17 -24.48 -11.50 -9.94
N VAL A 18 -25.79 -11.45 -10.16
CA VAL A 18 -26.48 -12.23 -11.18
C VAL A 18 -25.99 -11.74 -12.55
N TYR A 19 -25.32 -12.60 -13.32
CA TYR A 19 -25.00 -12.32 -14.71
C TYR A 19 -26.27 -12.45 -15.56
N ALA A 20 -26.82 -11.32 -16.01
CA ALA A 20 -27.73 -11.29 -17.14
C ALA A 20 -26.89 -11.08 -18.41
N ALA A 21 -26.74 -12.14 -19.19
CA ALA A 21 -26.25 -12.07 -20.56
C ALA A 21 -27.33 -11.43 -21.44
N GLY A 22 -27.02 -10.28 -22.03
CA GLY A 22 -27.85 -9.60 -23.03
C GLY A 22 -26.95 -8.94 -24.05
N GLY A 23 -26.93 -9.48 -25.26
CA GLY A 23 -26.17 -8.95 -26.38
C GLY A 23 -26.89 -7.80 -27.09
N GLY A 24 -26.12 -7.09 -27.92
CA GLY A 24 -26.64 -6.37 -29.08
C GLY A 24 -26.27 -4.88 -29.13
N GLY A 25 -25.74 -4.48 -30.28
CA GLY A 25 -25.90 -3.13 -30.81
C GLY A 25 -24.63 -2.30 -30.88
N GLY A 26 -24.12 -2.11 -32.10
CA GLY A 26 -22.94 -1.31 -32.41
C GLY A 26 -23.19 0.20 -32.40
N GLY A 27 -22.08 0.93 -32.46
CA GLY A 27 -22.07 2.39 -32.52
C GLY A 27 -20.65 2.89 -32.78
N SER A 28 -20.30 2.98 -34.05
CA SER A 28 -19.05 3.57 -34.54
C SER A 28 -19.12 5.09 -34.40
N SER A 29 -18.27 5.68 -33.56
CA SER A 29 -17.99 7.12 -33.56
C SER A 29 -16.50 7.37 -33.39
N ASN A 30 -15.95 8.00 -34.41
CA ASN A 30 -14.56 8.36 -34.63
C ASN A 30 -14.32 9.71 -33.91
N ILE A 31 -13.59 9.73 -32.80
CA ILE A 31 -13.16 10.98 -32.16
C ILE A 31 -11.65 10.97 -32.04
N LYS A 32 -11.05 11.79 -32.91
CA LYS A 32 -9.63 12.12 -32.97
C LYS A 32 -9.46 13.40 -32.13
N SER A 33 -8.88 13.28 -30.94
CA SER A 33 -8.46 14.47 -30.16
C SER A 33 -7.16 14.19 -29.41
N LYS A 34 -6.05 14.43 -30.11
CA LYS A 34 -4.94 15.30 -29.70
C LYS A 34 -4.78 15.48 -28.17
N SER A 35 -3.95 14.63 -27.55
CA SER A 35 -3.45 14.84 -26.18
C SER A 35 -2.02 14.28 -26.04
N ASP A 36 -1.17 14.57 -27.02
CA ASP A 36 0.28 14.34 -26.94
C ASP A 36 0.95 15.68 -26.62
N SER A 37 0.96 16.08 -25.34
CA SER A 37 1.89 17.10 -24.83
C SER A 37 1.89 17.31 -23.30
N VAL A 38 1.34 16.39 -22.50
CA VAL A 38 1.32 16.54 -21.02
C VAL A 38 1.98 15.36 -20.28
N GLN A 39 2.35 14.28 -20.98
CA GLN A 39 3.00 13.10 -20.38
C GLN A 39 4.53 13.16 -20.32
N GLU A 40 5.18 14.18 -20.88
CA GLU A 40 6.64 14.30 -20.86
C GLU A 40 7.21 15.07 -19.67
N ALA A 41 6.39 15.87 -18.98
CA ALA A 41 6.87 16.66 -17.83
C ALA A 41 6.98 15.86 -16.52
N VAL A 42 6.31 14.71 -16.40
CA VAL A 42 6.37 13.86 -15.19
C VAL A 42 7.55 12.86 -15.25
N VAL A 43 8.08 12.60 -16.45
CA VAL A 43 9.24 11.71 -16.64
C VAL A 43 10.56 12.44 -16.37
N GLN A 44 10.58 13.77 -16.45
CA GLN A 44 11.82 14.54 -16.35
C GLN A 44 12.34 14.73 -14.92
N GLU A 45 11.49 14.55 -13.91
CA GLU A 45 11.88 14.58 -12.49
C GLU A 45 12.43 13.25 -11.97
N LEU A 46 12.38 12.18 -12.78
CA LEU A 46 12.98 10.87 -12.44
C LEU A 46 14.45 10.76 -12.84
N ASN A 47 14.98 11.73 -13.61
CA ASN A 47 16.38 11.73 -14.07
C ASN A 47 17.26 12.76 -13.34
N ALA A 48 16.76 13.41 -12.29
CA ALA A 48 17.49 14.44 -11.54
C ALA A 48 18.22 13.90 -10.29
N SER A 49 18.61 12.63 -10.31
CA SER A 49 19.67 12.10 -9.44
C SER A 49 20.61 11.22 -10.26
N ASP A 50 21.38 11.90 -11.11
CA ASP A 50 22.54 11.37 -11.81
C ASP A 50 23.81 11.80 -11.07
N THR A 51 23.82 11.60 -9.75
CA THR A 51 25.07 11.29 -9.05
C THR A 51 25.15 9.78 -9.18
N GLY A 52 26.06 9.23 -9.99
CA GLY A 52 26.18 7.79 -10.28
C GLY A 52 26.46 6.86 -9.08
N GLU A 53 26.10 7.27 -7.87
CA GLU A 53 25.99 6.44 -6.68
C GLU A 53 24.58 5.83 -6.66
N GLY A 54 24.49 4.52 -6.89
CA GLY A 54 23.25 3.76 -6.74
C GLY A 54 22.68 3.81 -5.32
N LEU A 55 21.52 3.19 -5.11
CA LEU A 55 20.93 3.06 -3.78
C LEU A 55 21.82 2.11 -2.94
N LEU A 56 22.21 2.50 -1.72
CA LEU A 56 23.03 1.67 -0.82
C LEU A 56 22.29 0.38 -0.48
N CYS A 57 21.03 0.49 -0.08
CA CYS A 57 20.22 -0.66 0.30
C CYS A 57 19.46 -1.22 -0.90
N GLY A 58 19.02 -0.38 -1.83
CA GLY A 58 18.19 -0.80 -2.96
C GLY A 58 18.84 -1.86 -3.86
N ASP A 59 20.16 -1.95 -3.93
CA ASP A 59 20.84 -2.84 -4.87
C ASP A 59 21.24 -4.20 -4.27
N LEU A 60 20.95 -4.45 -2.99
CA LEU A 60 21.24 -5.74 -2.34
C LEU A 60 20.32 -6.86 -2.87
N ALA A 61 20.85 -8.08 -2.91
CA ALA A 61 20.24 -9.21 -3.62
C ALA A 61 18.92 -9.67 -2.98
N THR A 62 18.92 -9.87 -1.67
CA THR A 62 17.77 -10.42 -0.94
C THR A 62 16.99 -9.32 -0.24
N ARG A 63 15.67 -9.52 -0.07
CA ARG A 63 14.82 -8.60 0.68
C ARG A 63 15.31 -8.40 2.12
N THR A 64 15.72 -9.49 2.76
CA THR A 64 16.25 -9.47 4.12
C THR A 64 17.50 -8.61 4.25
N GLU A 65 18.43 -8.68 3.29
CA GLU A 65 19.61 -7.79 3.25
C GLU A 65 19.22 -6.33 3.08
N ARG A 66 18.21 -6.04 2.25
CA ARG A 66 17.68 -4.68 2.06
C ARG A 66 17.04 -4.14 3.34
N VAL A 67 16.20 -4.93 4.02
CA VAL A 67 15.62 -4.59 5.32
C VAL A 67 16.74 -4.29 6.32
N LYS A 68 17.69 -5.21 6.47
CA LYS A 68 18.82 -5.05 7.39
C LYS A 68 19.62 -3.79 7.11
N CYS A 69 19.92 -3.51 5.85
CA CYS A 69 20.62 -2.30 5.45
C CYS A 69 19.84 -1.05 5.86
N ARG A 70 18.52 -0.99 5.59
CA ARG A 70 17.68 0.17 5.91
C ARG A 70 17.64 0.49 7.41
N LEU A 71 17.54 -0.53 8.26
CA LEU A 71 17.54 -0.35 9.71
C LEU A 71 18.87 0.16 10.27
N ASN A 72 19.95 0.06 9.50
CA ASN A 72 21.30 0.48 9.89
C ASN A 72 21.78 1.76 9.16
N LEU A 73 20.94 2.39 8.35
CA LEU A 73 21.26 3.67 7.72
C LEU A 73 21.35 4.76 8.79
N VAL A 74 22.36 5.62 8.71
CA VAL A 74 22.35 6.85 9.53
C VAL A 74 21.32 7.84 8.96
N GLU A 75 20.82 8.76 9.77
CA GLU A 75 19.76 9.72 9.40
C GLU A 75 19.99 10.40 8.03
N GLU A 76 21.22 10.84 7.75
CA GLU A 76 21.56 11.50 6.48
C GLU A 76 21.45 10.55 5.28
N GLU A 77 21.87 9.29 5.45
CA GLU A 77 21.77 8.25 4.43
C GLU A 77 20.33 7.79 4.24
N TYR A 78 19.58 7.66 5.34
CA TYR A 78 18.15 7.36 5.34
C TYR A 78 17.40 8.42 4.55
N GLU A 79 17.56 9.70 4.90
CA GLU A 79 16.93 10.82 4.19
C GLU A 79 17.37 10.91 2.72
N ARG A 80 18.62 10.53 2.40
CA ARG A 80 19.09 10.44 1.02
C ARG A 80 18.38 9.33 0.27
N GLU A 81 18.46 8.09 0.75
CA GLU A 81 17.78 6.92 0.16
C GLU A 81 16.29 7.18 0.00
N TYR A 82 15.70 7.80 1.01
CA TYR A 82 14.30 8.15 1.07
C TYR A 82 13.90 9.11 -0.05
N ARG A 83 14.71 10.15 -0.27
CA ARG A 83 14.56 11.11 -1.38
C ARG A 83 14.84 10.51 -2.75
N LEU A 84 15.86 9.65 -2.86
CA LEU A 84 16.32 9.12 -4.15
C LEU A 84 15.34 8.10 -4.71
N GLN A 85 14.88 7.15 -3.89
CA GLN A 85 13.88 6.14 -4.26
C GLN A 85 13.70 5.15 -3.09
N TYR A 86 13.04 5.55 -2.00
CA TYR A 86 12.45 4.54 -1.12
C TYR A 86 11.42 3.77 -1.95
N LEU A 87 11.82 2.61 -2.45
CA LEU A 87 10.95 1.67 -3.13
C LEU A 87 10.53 0.67 -2.07
N PRO A 88 9.32 0.79 -1.49
CA PRO A 88 8.75 -0.32 -0.75
C PRO A 88 8.91 -1.58 -1.57
N GLU A 89 9.26 -2.69 -0.93
CA GLU A 89 9.52 -3.95 -1.64
C GLU A 89 8.34 -4.37 -2.51
N GLU A 90 7.13 -4.02 -2.10
CA GLU A 90 5.93 -4.25 -2.89
C GLU A 90 5.94 -3.52 -4.24
N CYS A 91 6.51 -2.32 -4.33
CA CYS A 91 6.62 -1.56 -5.58
C CYS A 91 7.76 -2.11 -6.46
N ARG A 92 8.79 -2.71 -5.87
CA ARG A 92 9.89 -3.35 -6.63
C ARG A 92 9.43 -4.56 -7.43
N ALA A 93 8.45 -5.30 -6.90
CA ALA A 93 7.86 -6.46 -7.56
C ALA A 93 6.97 -6.10 -8.77
N LEU A 94 6.61 -4.83 -8.93
CA LEU A 94 5.75 -4.34 -10.01
C LEU A 94 6.56 -3.86 -11.22
N GLN A 95 5.90 -3.73 -12.37
CA GLN A 95 6.50 -3.25 -13.61
C GLN A 95 5.68 -2.11 -14.23
N GLY A 96 6.31 -1.34 -15.12
CA GLY A 96 5.65 -0.29 -15.91
C GLY A 96 4.81 0.69 -15.09
N GLY A 97 3.60 0.98 -15.57
CA GLY A 97 2.68 1.95 -14.94
C GLY A 97 2.24 1.57 -13.53
N GLU A 98 2.16 0.28 -13.20
CA GLU A 98 1.78 -0.19 -11.86
C GLU A 98 2.86 0.15 -10.83
N LYS A 99 4.14 -0.02 -11.20
CA LYS A 99 5.26 0.40 -10.36
C LYS A 99 5.22 1.91 -10.12
N GLY A 100 5.01 2.71 -11.17
CA GLY A 100 4.89 4.16 -11.06
C GLY A 100 3.75 4.60 -10.13
N LYS A 101 2.57 3.97 -10.25
CA LYS A 101 1.41 4.24 -9.38
C LYS A 101 1.68 3.88 -7.93
N CYS A 102 2.35 2.75 -7.68
CA CYS A 102 2.73 2.32 -6.34
C CYS A 102 3.64 3.35 -5.68
N ILE A 103 4.73 3.74 -6.37
CA ILE A 103 5.69 4.74 -5.89
C ILE A 103 4.99 6.08 -5.62
N SER A 104 4.17 6.55 -6.57
CA SER A 104 3.45 7.81 -6.43
C SER A 104 2.51 7.82 -5.23
N THR A 105 1.85 6.69 -4.95
CA THR A 105 0.98 6.56 -3.78
C THR A 105 1.78 6.71 -2.49
N TYR A 106 2.92 6.03 -2.36
CA TYR A 106 3.79 6.16 -1.17
C TYR A 106 4.31 7.59 -0.99
N LYS A 107 4.80 8.22 -2.07
CA LYS A 107 5.24 9.62 -2.04
C LYS A 107 4.12 10.57 -1.57
N SER A 108 2.89 10.34 -2.03
CA SER A 108 1.75 11.20 -1.67
C SER A 108 1.34 11.13 -0.19
N VAL A 109 1.68 10.05 0.50
CA VAL A 109 1.32 9.85 1.92
C VAL A 109 2.51 9.81 2.86
N GLN A 110 3.71 10.07 2.35
CA GLN A 110 4.97 10.11 3.11
C GLN A 110 4.89 11.04 4.33
N THR A 111 4.26 12.19 4.18
CA THR A 111 4.04 13.16 5.27
C THR A 111 3.12 12.67 6.38
N CYS A 112 2.43 11.54 6.19
CA CYS A 112 1.62 10.92 7.23
C CYS A 112 2.45 10.23 8.33
N TRP A 113 3.75 10.03 8.10
CA TRP A 113 4.65 9.31 9.00
C TRP A 113 5.72 10.22 9.64
N THR A 114 5.86 11.46 9.17
CA THR A 114 6.80 12.44 9.72
C THR A 114 6.41 12.98 11.10
N HIS A 115 5.19 12.70 11.59
CA HIS A 115 4.72 13.10 12.91
C HIS A 115 4.51 11.86 13.80
N LYS A 116 5.60 11.36 14.40
CA LYS A 116 5.61 10.16 15.26
C LYS A 116 4.63 10.22 16.45
N GLU A 117 4.18 11.41 16.85
CA GLU A 117 3.51 11.62 18.15
C GLU A 117 2.04 11.15 18.26
N THR A 118 1.32 10.85 17.17
CA THR A 118 -0.14 10.68 17.26
C THR A 118 -0.70 9.31 16.88
N GLY A 119 0.11 8.38 16.34
CA GLY A 119 -0.42 7.09 15.84
C GLY A 119 -1.51 7.27 14.76
N GLU A 120 -1.60 8.45 14.15
CA GLU A 120 -2.64 8.83 13.18
C GLU A 120 -2.28 8.49 11.73
N GLY A 121 -1.13 7.86 11.46
CA GLY A 121 -0.61 7.74 10.10
C GLY A 121 -1.60 7.12 9.10
N VAL A 122 -2.29 6.04 9.49
CA VAL A 122 -3.37 5.46 8.64
C VAL A 122 -4.55 6.41 8.47
N GLY A 123 -4.91 7.18 9.49
CA GLY A 123 -5.95 8.22 9.41
C GLY A 123 -5.56 9.35 8.45
N CYS A 124 -4.30 9.76 8.47
CA CYS A 124 -3.74 10.71 7.49
C CYS A 124 -3.77 10.13 6.07
N VAL A 125 -3.33 8.87 5.88
CA VAL A 125 -3.40 8.17 4.58
C VAL A 125 -4.82 8.20 4.04
N MET A 126 -5.82 7.85 4.85
CA MET A 126 -7.22 7.87 4.45
C MET A 126 -7.68 9.26 3.97
N LYS A 127 -7.21 10.33 4.62
CA LYS A 127 -7.50 11.72 4.17
C LYS A 127 -6.81 12.04 2.84
N GLN A 128 -5.53 11.68 2.68
CA GLN A 128 -4.76 11.94 1.46
C GLN A 128 -5.36 11.24 0.23
N ILE A 129 -5.84 10.01 0.38
CA ILE A 129 -6.49 9.26 -0.72
C ILE A 129 -8.00 9.56 -0.84
N ASN A 130 -8.51 10.53 -0.08
CA ASN A 130 -9.93 10.90 -0.01
C ASN A 130 -10.86 9.70 0.23
N PHE A 131 -10.50 8.82 1.18
CA PHE A 131 -11.29 7.66 1.55
C PHE A 131 -12.03 7.90 2.86
N ARG A 132 -13.36 8.05 2.77
CA ARG A 132 -14.24 8.35 3.92
C ARG A 132 -14.61 7.13 4.76
N GLY A 133 -14.07 5.97 4.41
CA GLY A 133 -14.36 4.69 5.04
C GLY A 133 -15.42 3.88 4.29
N ILE A 134 -15.41 2.58 4.54
CA ILE A 134 -16.16 1.57 3.75
C ILE A 134 -17.66 1.86 3.73
N SER A 135 -18.24 2.21 4.88
CA SER A 135 -19.68 2.42 5.00
C SER A 135 -20.17 3.58 4.14
N GLU A 136 -19.46 4.71 4.19
CA GLU A 136 -19.86 5.93 3.49
C GLU A 136 -19.61 5.81 1.98
N GLU A 137 -18.43 5.33 1.57
CA GLU A 137 -18.14 5.11 0.15
C GLU A 137 -19.12 4.10 -0.48
N ARG A 138 -19.50 3.04 0.25
CA ARG A 138 -20.50 2.08 -0.24
C ARG A 138 -21.87 2.74 -0.43
N ARG A 139 -22.30 3.59 0.51
CA ARG A 139 -23.57 4.33 0.39
C ARG A 139 -23.57 5.17 -0.89
N ILE A 140 -22.51 5.94 -1.11
CA ILE A 140 -22.33 6.78 -2.30
C ILE A 140 -22.35 5.93 -3.58
N CYS A 141 -21.61 4.82 -3.64
CA CYS A 141 -21.62 3.96 -4.81
C CYS A 141 -23.00 3.33 -5.08
N ASN A 142 -23.80 3.06 -4.04
CA ASN A 142 -25.13 2.47 -4.21
C ASN A 142 -26.17 3.43 -4.80
N GLU A 143 -25.93 4.74 -4.73
CA GLU A 143 -26.77 5.79 -5.34
C GLU A 143 -26.52 5.93 -6.85
N LEU A 144 -25.39 5.40 -7.36
CA LEU A 144 -25.03 5.39 -8.78
C LEU A 144 -25.64 4.19 -9.51
N ASN A 145 -25.69 4.26 -10.84
CA ASN A 145 -26.19 3.19 -11.72
C ASN A 145 -25.23 2.93 -12.90
N GLY A 146 -25.39 1.78 -13.56
CA GLY A 146 -24.63 1.43 -14.77
C GLY A 146 -23.11 1.45 -14.55
N ASP A 147 -22.38 1.97 -15.54
CA ASP A 147 -20.92 2.02 -15.52
C ASP A 147 -20.36 2.88 -14.37
N ALA A 148 -21.05 3.97 -13.99
CA ALA A 148 -20.63 4.81 -12.87
C ALA A 148 -20.65 4.05 -11.53
N LYS A 149 -21.63 3.15 -11.34
CA LYS A 149 -21.66 2.29 -10.14
C LYS A 149 -20.49 1.31 -10.12
N LYS A 150 -20.15 0.74 -11.28
CA LYS A 150 -19.03 -0.20 -11.43
C LYS A 150 -17.70 0.49 -11.14
N GLU A 151 -17.45 1.64 -11.75
CA GLU A 151 -16.23 2.44 -11.52
C GLU A 151 -16.10 2.83 -10.03
N CYS A 152 -17.20 3.24 -9.41
CA CYS A 152 -17.21 3.56 -7.98
C CYS A 152 -16.85 2.33 -7.11
N ALA A 153 -17.41 1.16 -7.42
CA ALA A 153 -17.12 -0.08 -6.71
C ALA A 153 -15.64 -0.51 -6.87
N ASP A 154 -15.09 -0.36 -8.08
CA ASP A 154 -13.68 -0.66 -8.37
C ASP A 154 -12.76 0.30 -7.60
N LYS A 155 -13.06 1.59 -7.58
CA LYS A 155 -12.33 2.60 -6.80
C LYS A 155 -12.43 2.35 -5.29
N LEU A 156 -13.61 1.98 -4.79
CA LEU A 156 -13.81 1.59 -3.39
C LEU A 156 -12.92 0.39 -3.02
N LYS A 157 -12.89 -0.63 -3.88
CA LYS A 157 -12.02 -1.81 -3.69
C LYS A 157 -10.55 -1.41 -3.67
N GLU A 158 -10.10 -0.57 -4.60
CA GLU A 158 -8.74 -0.06 -4.64
C GLU A 158 -8.38 0.69 -3.33
N ASN A 159 -9.22 1.62 -2.89
CA ASN A 159 -9.01 2.39 -1.67
C ASN A 159 -8.92 1.49 -0.43
N ILE A 160 -9.78 0.48 -0.31
CA ILE A 160 -9.72 -0.50 0.79
C ILE A 160 -8.38 -1.24 0.78
N PHE A 161 -7.94 -1.70 -0.38
CA PHE A 161 -6.68 -2.43 -0.52
C PHE A 161 -5.48 -1.53 -0.19
N THR A 162 -5.49 -0.29 -0.64
CA THR A 162 -4.48 0.72 -0.28
C THR A 162 -4.42 0.92 1.24
N VAL A 163 -5.56 1.11 1.91
CA VAL A 163 -5.59 1.27 3.38
C VAL A 163 -5.07 0.03 4.11
N ILE A 164 -5.39 -1.17 3.63
CA ILE A 164 -4.87 -2.41 4.21
C ILE A 164 -3.33 -2.46 4.13
N LYS A 165 -2.75 -2.14 2.97
CA LYS A 165 -1.29 -2.14 2.81
C LYS A 165 -0.60 -1.08 3.67
N PHE A 166 -1.20 0.09 3.86
CA PHE A 166 -0.67 1.09 4.79
C PHE A 166 -0.86 0.69 6.26
N ARG A 167 -1.84 -0.15 6.59
CA ARG A 167 -1.88 -0.79 7.91
C ARG A 167 -0.75 -1.79 8.10
N PHE A 168 -0.34 -2.51 7.04
CA PHE A 168 0.83 -3.39 7.10
C PHE A 168 2.11 -2.55 7.30
N TYR A 169 2.27 -1.46 6.55
CA TYR A 169 3.36 -0.51 6.72
C TYR A 169 3.42 0.07 8.15
N ASN A 170 2.27 0.46 8.73
CA ASN A 170 2.22 0.92 10.11
C ASN A 170 2.73 -0.12 11.12
N LEU A 171 2.66 -1.43 10.81
CA LEU A 171 3.23 -2.45 11.70
C LEU A 171 4.75 -2.48 11.59
N GLU A 172 5.32 -2.25 10.40
CA GLU A 172 6.77 -2.14 10.19
C GLU A 172 7.31 -0.95 11.01
N GLU A 173 6.71 0.24 10.85
CA GLU A 173 7.07 1.44 11.63
C GLU A 173 7.01 1.19 13.14
N ARG A 174 5.97 0.50 13.62
CA ARG A 174 5.85 0.19 15.06
C ARG A 174 6.85 -0.86 15.55
N ALA A 175 7.35 -1.72 14.65
CA ALA A 175 8.42 -2.65 14.98
C ALA A 175 9.76 -1.90 15.08
N GLU A 176 10.01 -0.93 14.20
CA GLU A 176 11.17 -0.03 14.26
C GLU A 176 11.14 0.83 15.52
N GLU A 177 9.99 1.34 15.94
CA GLU A 177 9.83 2.06 17.21
C GLU A 177 10.26 1.18 18.42
N PHE A 178 9.87 -0.10 18.46
CA PHE A 178 10.32 -0.99 19.54
C PHE A 178 11.82 -1.26 19.51
N LEU A 179 12.45 -1.25 18.32
CA LEU A 179 13.90 -1.34 18.17
C LEU A 179 14.57 -0.09 18.72
N GLU A 180 14.11 1.10 18.33
CA GLU A 180 14.59 2.40 18.81
C GLU A 180 14.49 2.51 20.34
N GLU A 181 13.42 1.95 20.93
CA GLU A 181 13.19 1.90 22.37
C GLU A 181 14.00 0.81 23.11
N GLY A 182 14.75 -0.03 22.39
CA GLY A 182 15.54 -1.13 22.96
C GLY A 182 14.70 -2.27 23.55
N LYS A 183 13.44 -2.42 23.14
CA LYS A 183 12.51 -3.44 23.64
C LYS A 183 12.57 -4.76 22.88
N ILE A 184 13.30 -4.80 21.77
CA ILE A 184 13.42 -5.97 20.92
C ILE A 184 14.78 -5.98 20.22
N ALA A 185 15.29 -7.18 19.91
CA ALA A 185 16.51 -7.34 19.15
C ALA A 185 16.31 -6.96 17.68
N GLU A 186 17.34 -6.40 17.05
CA GLU A 186 17.32 -6.01 15.64
C GLU A 186 16.96 -7.19 14.72
N GLU A 187 17.49 -8.39 14.99
CA GLU A 187 17.22 -9.58 14.19
C GLU A 187 15.73 -9.94 14.15
N GLU A 188 15.00 -9.75 15.25
CA GLU A 188 13.56 -10.05 15.30
C GLU A 188 12.75 -9.02 14.50
N VAL A 189 13.20 -7.78 14.47
CA VAL A 189 12.60 -6.70 13.67
C VAL A 189 12.85 -6.94 12.19
N ILE A 190 14.08 -7.31 11.80
CA ILE A 190 14.42 -7.67 10.42
C ILE A 190 13.52 -8.81 9.92
N VAL A 191 13.41 -9.90 10.69
CA VAL A 191 12.58 -11.06 10.32
C VAL A 191 11.12 -10.66 10.17
N PHE A 192 10.62 -9.83 11.08
CA PHE A 192 9.24 -9.37 11.04
C PHE A 192 8.96 -8.47 9.82
N ILE A 193 9.78 -7.45 9.59
CA ILE A 193 9.61 -6.52 8.46
C ILE A 193 9.72 -7.28 7.13
N ASP A 194 10.69 -8.17 6.97
CA ASP A 194 10.82 -9.01 5.77
C ASP A 194 9.53 -9.83 5.51
N ALA A 195 8.94 -10.39 6.56
CA ALA A 195 7.69 -11.14 6.45
C ALA A 195 6.51 -10.24 6.03
N ILE A 196 6.37 -9.04 6.61
CA ILE A 196 5.30 -8.09 6.26
C ILE A 196 5.44 -7.60 4.82
N GLU A 197 6.66 -7.26 4.40
CA GLU A 197 6.93 -6.86 3.01
C GLU A 197 6.61 -7.99 2.02
N GLY A 198 6.93 -9.23 2.38
CA GLY A 198 6.50 -10.40 1.62
C GLY A 198 4.99 -10.53 1.52
N LYS A 199 4.28 -10.29 2.61
CA LYS A 199 2.81 -10.31 2.62
C LYS A 199 2.19 -9.18 1.81
N LYS A 200 2.83 -8.01 1.68
CA LYS A 200 2.37 -6.96 0.75
C LYS A 200 2.49 -7.39 -0.71
N VAL A 201 3.60 -8.03 -1.09
CA VAL A 201 3.79 -8.59 -2.44
C VAL A 201 2.76 -9.68 -2.73
N GLU A 202 2.60 -10.65 -1.82
CA GLU A 202 1.60 -11.70 -1.94
C GLU A 202 0.19 -11.10 -2.04
N PHE A 203 -0.11 -10.10 -1.19
CA PHE A 203 -1.38 -9.39 -1.21
C PHE A 203 -1.61 -8.84 -2.60
N ASN A 204 -0.69 -8.07 -3.21
CA ASN A 204 -0.86 -7.54 -4.56
C ASN A 204 -1.11 -8.63 -5.61
N SER A 205 -0.44 -9.78 -5.52
CA SER A 205 -0.53 -10.88 -6.51
C SER A 205 -1.86 -11.65 -6.51
N VAL A 206 -2.54 -11.72 -5.36
CA VAL A 206 -3.81 -12.46 -5.23
C VAL A 206 -4.96 -11.66 -5.83
N SER A 207 -5.76 -12.29 -6.71
CA SER A 207 -6.89 -11.65 -7.40
C SER A 207 -8.22 -11.75 -6.63
N ASP A 208 -8.39 -12.79 -5.81
CA ASP A 208 -9.63 -13.09 -5.11
C ASP A 208 -9.68 -12.52 -3.69
N ILE A 209 -10.89 -12.22 -3.23
CA ILE A 209 -11.12 -11.58 -1.94
C ILE A 209 -10.78 -12.50 -0.75
N GLU A 210 -11.00 -13.81 -0.87
CA GLU A 210 -10.76 -14.75 0.22
C GLU A 210 -9.26 -14.93 0.47
N GLY A 211 -8.45 -14.96 -0.59
CA GLY A 211 -7.00 -14.95 -0.48
C GLY A 211 -6.48 -13.64 0.13
N LYS A 212 -7.02 -12.48 -0.26
CA LYS A 212 -6.67 -11.19 0.39
C LYS A 212 -7.01 -11.21 1.89
N LYS A 213 -8.18 -11.74 2.28
CA LYS A 213 -8.59 -11.86 3.69
C LYS A 213 -7.65 -12.78 4.47
N ARG A 214 -7.29 -13.93 3.88
CA ARG A 214 -6.34 -14.87 4.48
C ARG A 214 -5.00 -14.18 4.78
N ILE A 215 -4.46 -13.42 3.83
CA ILE A 215 -3.22 -12.66 4.02
C ILE A 215 -3.34 -11.64 5.16
N VAL A 216 -4.47 -10.94 5.29
CA VAL A 216 -4.71 -10.03 6.43
C VAL A 216 -4.68 -10.77 7.77
N MET A 217 -5.24 -11.98 7.82
CA MET A 217 -5.21 -12.81 9.03
C MET A 217 -3.79 -13.30 9.33
N GLU A 218 -3.04 -13.73 8.32
CA GLU A 218 -1.64 -14.14 8.47
C GLU A 218 -0.76 -12.99 8.97
N VAL A 219 -0.95 -11.76 8.45
CA VAL A 219 -0.25 -10.56 8.96
C VAL A 219 -0.61 -10.29 10.41
N LYS A 220 -1.87 -10.46 10.80
CA LYS A 220 -2.28 -10.33 12.20
C LYS A 220 -1.58 -11.36 13.08
N ASP A 221 -1.46 -12.60 12.63
CA ASP A 221 -0.81 -13.67 13.39
C ASP A 221 0.70 -13.41 13.51
N LEU A 222 1.37 -13.01 12.42
CA LEU A 222 2.77 -12.54 12.43
C LEU A 222 2.99 -11.44 13.46
N TRP A 223 2.06 -10.48 13.54
CA TRP A 223 2.14 -9.40 14.50
C TRP A 223 1.98 -9.86 15.95
N GLN A 224 1.06 -10.80 16.22
CA GLN A 224 0.93 -11.35 17.57
C GLN A 224 2.16 -12.15 18.00
N GLU A 225 2.75 -12.92 17.08
CA GLU A 225 3.99 -13.63 17.32
C GLU A 225 5.14 -12.67 17.64
N PHE A 226 5.30 -11.62 16.84
CA PHE A 226 6.30 -10.58 17.05
C PHE A 226 6.14 -9.89 18.42
N LEU A 227 4.92 -9.50 18.79
CA LEU A 227 4.65 -8.91 20.11
C LEU A 227 5.00 -9.83 21.28
N GLY A 228 4.98 -11.15 21.10
CA GLY A 228 5.42 -12.11 22.11
C GLY A 228 6.93 -12.05 22.41
N LYS A 229 7.71 -11.38 21.56
CA LYS A 229 9.17 -11.24 21.67
C LYS A 229 9.61 -9.87 22.20
N VAL A 230 8.68 -8.92 22.31
CA VAL A 230 8.94 -7.57 22.84
C VAL A 230 8.97 -7.61 24.37
N GLN A 231 9.99 -6.98 24.98
CA GLN A 231 10.26 -6.99 26.44
C GLN A 231 9.82 -5.70 27.14
#